data_AF-A0A3N1G8Z3-F1
#
_entry.id   AF-A0A3N1G8Z3-F1
#
_cell.length_a   1.000
_cell.length_b   1.000
_cell.length_c   1.000
_cell.angle_alpha   90.00
_cell.angle_beta   90.00
_cell.angle_gamma   90.00
#
_symmetry.space_group_name_H-M   'P 1'
#
loop_
_entity.id
_entity.type
_entity.pdbx_description
1 polymer ?
#
loop_
_entity_poly.entity_id
_entity_poly.type
_entity_poly.pdbx_seq_one_letter_code
_entity_poly.pdbx_strand_id
1 'polypeptide(L)'
;MTETDPSTHEDRQHVLQQVLLSLKHLQGTPPSEVQPQLERALAEAGLPDQPAPWLRDTSAELSAGRLVVVSPREIPDEVEHLEPDPEQHAAG
;
A
#
# COMPACT_ATOMS: atom_id res chain seq x y z
N MET A 1 23.80 -4.39 23.95
CA MET A 1 22.78 -5.23 23.30
C MET A 1 21.64 -4.29 22.96
N THR A 2 21.46 -3.97 21.69
CA THR A 2 20.41 -3.05 21.23
C THR A 2 19.07 -3.78 21.32
N GLU A 3 18.36 -3.55 22.40
CA GLU A 3 16.94 -3.87 22.52
C GLU A 3 16.22 -2.96 21.52
N THR A 4 15.89 -3.50 20.35
CA THR A 4 15.04 -2.80 19.38
C THR A 4 13.66 -2.75 20.00
N ASP A 5 13.30 -1.59 20.55
CA ASP A 5 12.00 -1.38 21.18
C ASP A 5 10.88 -1.73 20.18
N PRO A 6 10.03 -2.72 20.47
CA PRO A 6 9.04 -3.24 19.52
C PRO A 6 8.07 -2.16 19.05
N SER A 7 7.80 -1.15 19.88
CA SER A 7 6.94 0.00 19.56
C SER A 7 7.48 0.82 18.37
N THR A 8 8.80 0.91 18.26
CA THR A 8 9.48 1.65 17.17
C THR A 8 9.40 0.89 15.84
N HIS A 9 9.33 -0.44 15.90
CA HIS A 9 9.22 -1.29 14.73
C HIS A 9 7.78 -1.29 14.17
N GLU A 10 6.77 -1.35 15.04
CA GLU A 10 5.36 -1.27 14.64
C GLU A 10 5.02 0.10 14.02
N ASP A 11 5.52 1.20 14.61
CA ASP A 11 5.34 2.55 14.07
C ASP A 11 5.95 2.68 12.66
N ARG A 12 7.18 2.17 12.47
CA ARG A 12 7.85 2.20 11.16
C ARG A 12 7.09 1.42 10.09
N GLN A 13 6.53 0.26 10.44
CA GLN A 13 5.74 -0.53 9.50
C GLN A 13 4.44 0.18 9.12
N HIS A 14 3.80 0.84 10.08
CA HIS A 14 2.60 1.65 9.83
C HIS A 14 2.90 2.81 8.88
N VAL A 15 3.99 3.55 9.11
CA VAL A 15 4.42 4.65 8.25
C VAL A 15 4.72 4.17 6.83
N LEU A 16 5.43 3.05 6.67
CA LEU A 16 5.67 2.44 5.36
C LEU A 16 4.37 2.10 4.63
N GLN A 17 3.41 1.51 5.34
CA GLN A 17 2.11 1.16 4.76
C GLN A 17 1.35 2.40 4.29
N GLN A 18 1.33 3.48 5.08
CA GLN A 18 0.70 4.75 4.70
C GLN A 18 1.34 5.36 3.45
N VAL A 19 2.68 5.34 3.36
CA VAL A 19 3.41 5.79 2.17
C VAL A 19 2.98 5.00 0.94
N LEU A 20 2.99 3.67 1.01
CA LEU A 20 2.61 2.82 -0.12
C LEU A 20 1.15 3.03 -0.54
N LEU A 21 0.22 3.17 0.42
CA LEU A 21 -1.19 3.45 0.14
C LEU A 21 -1.38 4.79 -0.57
N SER A 22 -0.63 5.83 -0.19
CA SER A 22 -0.70 7.14 -0.85
C SER A 22 -0.25 7.10 -2.32
N LEU A 23 0.63 6.15 -2.65
CA LEU A 23 1.19 5.96 -4.00
C LEU A 23 0.39 4.96 -4.86
N LYS A 24 -0.72 4.39 -4.36
CA LYS A 24 -1.55 3.43 -5.09
C LYS A 24 -2.06 3.96 -6.44
N HIS A 25 -2.23 5.28 -6.55
CA HIS A 25 -2.65 5.95 -7.78
C HIS A 25 -1.63 5.85 -8.93
N LEU A 26 -0.40 5.41 -8.65
CA LEU A 26 0.65 5.20 -9.65
C LEU A 26 0.58 3.82 -10.34
N GLN A 27 -0.48 3.04 -10.09
CA GLN A 27 -0.73 1.80 -10.83
C GLN A 27 -0.73 2.06 -12.34
N GLY A 28 -0.05 1.20 -13.09
CA GLY A 28 0.10 1.31 -14.55
C GLY A 28 1.22 2.26 -14.99
N THR A 29 1.80 3.04 -14.08
CA THR A 29 2.96 3.89 -14.35
C THR A 29 4.25 3.05 -14.42
N PRO A 30 5.20 3.33 -15.33
CA PRO A 30 6.47 2.59 -15.41
C PRO A 30 7.25 2.61 -14.08
N PRO A 31 7.87 1.49 -13.64
CA PRO A 31 8.60 1.44 -12.38
C PRO A 31 9.70 2.50 -12.23
N SER A 32 10.33 2.90 -13.34
CA SER A 32 11.33 3.98 -13.38
C SER A 32 10.78 5.36 -13.02
N GLU A 33 9.47 5.58 -13.21
CA GLU A 33 8.77 6.82 -12.83
C GLU A 33 8.12 6.70 -11.43
N VAL A 34 7.80 5.49 -11.00
CA VAL A 34 7.30 5.20 -9.65
C VAL A 34 8.40 5.31 -8.61
N GLN A 35 9.59 4.80 -8.90
CA GLN A 35 10.73 4.77 -7.97
C GLN A 35 11.10 6.15 -7.39
N PRO A 36 11.30 7.23 -8.17
CA PRO A 36 11.62 8.54 -7.60
C PRO A 36 10.48 9.14 -6.77
N GLN A 37 9.22 8.80 -7.07
CA GLN A 37 8.07 9.22 -6.27
C GLN A 37 8.01 8.47 -4.94
N LEU A 38 8.32 7.17 -4.96
CA LEU A 38 8.47 6.35 -3.76
C LEU A 38 9.58 6.88 -2.85
N GLU A 39 10.76 7.14 -3.41
CA GLU A 39 11.90 7.71 -2.65
C GLU A 39 11.54 9.05 -2.01
N ARG A 40 10.86 9.93 -2.74
CA ARG A 40 10.40 11.21 -2.20
C ARG A 40 9.39 11.04 -1.06
N ALA A 41 8.38 10.19 -1.24
CA ALA A 41 7.36 9.96 -0.22
C ALA A 41 7.96 9.35 1.06
N LEU A 42 8.94 8.45 0.92
CA LEU A 42 9.68 7.88 2.04
C LEU A 42 10.51 8.93 2.78
N ALA A 43 11.19 9.83 2.06
CA ALA A 43 11.95 10.91 2.65
C ALA A 43 11.03 11.88 3.43
N GLU A 44 9.87 12.26 2.86
CA GLU A 44 8.86 13.09 3.51
C GLU A 44 8.28 12.41 4.77
N ALA A 45 8.19 11.08 4.77
CA ALA A 45 7.77 10.28 5.91
C ALA A 45 8.89 9.96 6.92
N GLY A 46 10.11 10.49 6.74
CA GLY A 46 11.24 10.27 7.65
C GLY A 46 11.93 8.91 7.51
N LEU A 47 11.72 8.21 6.39
CA LEU A 47 12.27 6.89 6.09
C LEU A 47 13.17 6.86 4.83
N PRO A 48 14.12 7.80 4.65
CA PRO A 48 14.88 7.95 3.40
C PRO A 48 15.82 6.76 3.09
N ASP A 49 16.28 6.04 4.12
CA ASP A 49 17.28 4.97 3.97
C ASP A 49 16.66 3.59 3.69
N GLN A 50 15.90 3.47 2.60
CA GLN A 50 15.44 2.16 2.14
C GLN A 50 16.47 1.47 1.23
N PRO A 51 16.67 0.14 1.34
CA PRO A 51 17.61 -0.58 0.48
C PRO A 51 17.23 -0.47 -1.00
N ALA A 52 18.22 -0.25 -1.88
CA ALA A 52 17.98 -0.14 -3.33
C ALA A 52 17.23 -1.35 -3.95
N PRO A 53 17.51 -2.61 -3.56
CA PRO A 53 16.72 -3.75 -4.04
C PRO A 53 15.25 -3.66 -3.64
N TRP A 54 14.98 -3.22 -2.40
CA TRP A 54 13.62 -3.04 -1.89
C TRP A 54 12.89 -1.96 -2.68
N LEU A 55 13.52 -0.80 -2.92
CA LEU A 55 12.91 0.29 -3.71
C LEU A 55 12.53 -0.15 -5.12
N ARG A 56 13.40 -0.91 -5.79
CA ARG A 56 13.15 -1.45 -7.13
C ARG A 56 12.00 -2.46 -7.13
N ASP A 57 11.99 -3.38 -6.18
CA ASP A 57 10.98 -4.44 -6.15
C ASP A 57 9.61 -3.83 -5.76
N THR A 58 9.58 -2.91 -4.80
CA THR A 58 8.36 -2.19 -4.38
C THR A 58 7.82 -1.27 -5.47
N SER A 59 8.66 -0.57 -6.23
CA SER A 59 8.20 0.25 -7.36
C SER A 59 7.60 -0.59 -8.49
N ALA A 60 8.14 -1.78 -8.75
CA ALA A 60 7.57 -2.74 -9.70
C ALA A 60 6.20 -3.28 -9.22
N GLU A 61 6.06 -3.56 -7.93
CA GLU A 61 4.79 -4.01 -7.35
C GLU A 61 3.72 -2.89 -7.33
N LEU A 62 4.10 -1.65 -6.98
CA LEU A 62 3.23 -0.48 -7.08
C LEU A 62 2.79 -0.21 -8.52
N SER A 63 3.72 -0.29 -9.47
CA SER A 63 3.45 -0.19 -10.91
C SER A 63 2.45 -1.25 -11.36
N ALA A 64 2.60 -2.49 -10.88
CA ALA A 64 1.66 -3.57 -11.15
C ALA A 64 0.33 -3.48 -10.37
N GLY A 65 0.22 -2.53 -9.43
CA GLY A 65 -0.93 -2.38 -8.53
C GLY A 65 -1.07 -3.50 -7.50
N ARG A 66 -0.01 -4.26 -7.24
CA ARG A 66 0.06 -5.30 -6.23
C ARG A 66 0.64 -4.71 -4.96
N LEU A 67 -0.20 -4.11 -4.11
CA LEU A 67 0.27 -3.56 -2.84
C LEU A 67 0.45 -4.71 -1.84
N VAL A 68 1.70 -5.04 -1.48
CA VAL A 68 1.99 -6.03 -0.44
C VAL A 68 1.76 -5.36 0.92
N VAL A 69 0.58 -5.58 1.49
CA VAL A 69 0.20 -5.13 2.83
C VAL A 69 0.90 -6.04 3.85
N VAL A 70 2.00 -5.58 4.46
CA VAL A 70 2.68 -6.29 5.56
C VAL A 70 1.93 -6.04 6.88
N SER A 71 0.66 -6.44 6.95
CA SER A 71 -0.07 -6.75 8.18
C SER A 71 -1.49 -7.23 7.84
N PRO A 72 -1.86 -8.47 8.18
CA PRO A 72 -3.19 -9.03 7.94
C PRO A 72 -4.23 -8.65 9.02
N ARG A 73 -4.00 -7.60 9.81
CA ARG A 73 -5.00 -7.13 10.78
C ARG A 73 -5.83 -6.01 10.16
N GLU A 74 -7.01 -6.42 9.69
CA GLU A 74 -8.20 -5.59 9.49
C GLU A 74 -8.16 -4.71 8.22
N ILE A 75 -8.37 -5.35 7.07
CA ILE A 75 -9.24 -4.73 6.07
C ILE A 75 -10.64 -4.85 6.66
N PRO A 76 -11.34 -3.77 7.07
CA PRO A 76 -12.76 -3.88 7.37
C PRO A 76 -13.46 -4.35 6.10
N ASP A 77 -14.15 -5.48 6.23
CA ASP A 77 -14.92 -6.22 5.23
C ASP A 77 -16.15 -5.44 4.71
N GLU A 78 -16.12 -4.10 4.72
CA GLU A 78 -17.32 -3.27 4.50
C GLU A 78 -17.32 -2.55 3.15
N VAL A 79 -16.96 -3.25 2.07
CA VAL A 79 -17.33 -2.83 0.70
C VAL A 79 -17.64 -4.03 -0.21
N GLU A 80 -18.36 -5.03 0.29
CA GLU A 80 -18.96 -6.06 -0.58
C GLU A 80 -20.35 -6.45 -0.06
N HIS A 81 -21.35 -5.60 -0.28
CA HIS A 81 -22.72 -6.01 -0.68
C HIS A 81 -23.64 -4.79 -0.81
N LEU A 82 -23.64 -4.18 -1.99
CA LEU A 82 -24.82 -3.45 -2.48
C LEU A 82 -25.13 -4.07 -3.83
N GLU A 83 -25.69 -5.28 -3.80
CA GLU A 83 -26.35 -5.84 -4.97
C GLU A 83 -27.42 -4.85 -5.44
N PRO A 84 -27.45 -4.50 -6.74
CA PRO A 84 -28.59 -3.79 -7.29
C PRO A 84 -29.76 -4.76 -7.34
N ASP A 85 -30.79 -4.56 -6.51
CA ASP A 85 -32.06 -5.30 -6.58
C ASP A 85 -32.63 -5.20 -8.00
N PRO A 86 -32.72 -6.30 -8.76
CA PRO A 86 -33.36 -6.31 -10.06
C PRO A 86 -34.61 -7.20 -10.00
N GLU A 87 -35.52 -6.99 -9.04
CA GLU A 87 -36.86 -7.57 -9.13
C GLU A 87 -37.87 -6.60 -9.76
N GLN A 88 -37.57 -6.25 -11.02
CA GLN A 88 -38.61 -6.12 -12.04
C GLN A 88 -38.97 -7.54 -12.53
N HIS A 89 -39.78 -8.27 -11.76
CA HIS A 89 -40.54 -9.40 -12.30
C HIS A 89 -42.03 -9.09 -12.21
N ALA A 90 -42.54 -8.64 -13.36
CA ALA A 90 -43.95 -8.66 -13.68
C ALA A 90 -44.46 -10.11 -13.83
N ALA A 91 -45.79 -10.22 -13.73
CA ALA A 91 -46.67 -11.32 -14.15
C ALA A 91 -47.05 -12.37 -13.10
N GLY A 92 -48.34 -12.34 -12.75
CA GLY A 92 -49.07 -13.32 -11.95
C GLY A 92 -50.42 -12.78 -11.53
#